data_AF-A0A6A8MG73-F1
#
_entry.id   AF-A0A6A8MG73-F1
#
_cell.length_a   1.000
_cell.length_b   1.000
_cell.length_c   1.000
_cell.angle_alpha   90.00
_cell.angle_beta   90.00
_cell.angle_gamma   90.00
#
_symmetry.space_group_name_H-M   'P 1'
#
loop_
_entity.id
_entity.type
_entity.pdbx_description
1 polymer ?
#
loop_
_entity_poly.entity_id
_entity_poly.type
_entity_poly.pdbx_seq_one_letter_code
_entity_poly.pdbx_strand_id
1 'polypeptide(L)' 'MSINIFPLLADSFLIIPAVFSLVYSFDKSLPQTTRRWLRLSSFVLALAILALTVWLLWHPLQVN' A
#
# COMPACT_ATOMS: atom_id res chain seq x y z
N MET A 1 -15.72 2.52 -24.26
CA MET A 1 -15.00 1.86 -23.16
C MET A 1 -14.48 2.94 -22.23
N SER A 2 -15.02 3.02 -21.01
CA SER A 2 -14.48 3.86 -19.94
C SER A 2 -13.60 2.98 -19.05
N ILE A 3 -12.37 3.40 -18.77
CA ILE A 3 -11.46 2.66 -17.88
C ILE A 3 -11.64 3.23 -16.49
N ASN A 4 -12.02 2.40 -15.53
CA ASN A 4 -12.11 2.83 -14.14
C ASN A 4 -10.70 2.97 -13.55
N ILE A 5 -10.15 4.19 -13.55
CA ILE A 5 -8.78 4.47 -13.06
C ILE A 5 -8.65 4.51 -11.53
N PHE A 6 -9.77 4.55 -10.79
CA PHE A 6 -9.76 4.67 -9.33
C PHE A 6 -8.88 3.65 -8.60
N PRO A 7 -8.91 2.34 -8.91
CA PRO A 7 -8.09 1.38 -8.20
C PRO A 7 -6.59 1.48 -8.56
N LEU A 8 -6.22 1.96 -9.75
CA LEU A 8 -4.82 2.26 -10.09
C LEU A 8 -4.29 3.47 -9.30
N LEU A 9 -5.13 4.48 -9.12
CA LEU A 9 -4.82 5.62 -8.26
C LEU A 9 -4.66 5.16 -6.81
N ALA A 10 -5.60 4.35 -6.30
CA ALA A 10 -5.54 3.82 -4.94
C ALA A 10 -4.26 3.02 -4.68
N ASP A 11 -3.86 2.14 -5.60
CA ASP A 11 -2.62 1.37 -5.50
C ASP A 11 -1.37 2.28 -5.44
N SER A 12 -1.30 3.26 -6.34
CA SER A 12 -0.20 4.24 -6.39
C SER A 12 -0.12 5.07 -5.10
N PHE A 13 -1.27 5.48 -4.55
CA PHE A 13 -1.33 6.22 -3.29
C PHE A 13 -0.92 5.38 -2.08
N LEU A 14 -1.18 4.07 -2.09
CA LEU A 14 -0.84 3.16 -0.99
C LEU A 14 0.64 2.75 -0.99
N ILE A 15 1.26 2.63 -2.17
CA ILE A 15 2.68 2.26 -2.31
C ILE A 15 3.61 3.28 -1.66
N ILE A 16 3.36 4.58 -1.84
CA ILE A 16 4.22 5.65 -1.31
C ILE A 16 4.40 5.54 0.22
N PRO A 17 3.33 5.56 1.04
CA PRO A 17 3.46 5.41 2.48
C PRO A 17 3.94 4.01 2.87
N ALA A 18 3.63 2.96 2.11
CA ALA A 18 4.10 1.60 2.41
C ALA A 18 5.63 1.50 2.37
N VAL A 19 6.23 2.03 1.31
CA VAL A 19 7.68 2.08 1.10
C VAL A 19 8.33 3.02 2.10
N PHE A 20 7.77 4.21 2.31
CA PHE A 20 8.28 5.17 3.29
C PHE A 20 8.32 4.55 4.70
N SER A 21 7.20 3.96 5.11
CA SER A 21 7.05 3.31 6.40
C SER A 21 8.04 2.16 6.57
N LEU A 22 8.27 1.37 5.52
CA LEU A 22 9.24 0.28 5.54
C LEU A 22 10.67 0.81 5.74
N VAL A 23 11.09 1.76 4.91
CA VAL A 23 12.45 2.32 4.92
C VAL A 23 12.76 2.96 6.27
N TYR A 24 11.86 3.81 6.78
CA TYR A 24 12.06 4.46 8.08
C TYR A 24 11.98 3.49 9.26
N SER A 25 11.34 2.32 9.12
CA SER A 25 11.34 1.30 10.19
C SER A 25 12.72 0.71 10.49
N PHE A 26 13.69 0.89 9.57
CA PHE A 26 15.09 0.48 9.72
C PHE A 26 16.00 1.62 10.20
N ASP A 27 15.51 2.85 10.25
CA ASP A 27 16.28 3.99 10.72
C ASP A 27 16.54 3.88 12.23
N LYS A 28 17.81 3.75 12.59
CA LYS A 28 18.25 3.58 14.00
C LYS A 28 18.11 4.87 14.81
N SER A 29 17.98 6.03 14.16
CA SER A 29 17.79 7.32 14.83
C SER A 29 16.41 7.45 15.47
N LEU A 30 15.40 6.72 14.97
CA LEU A 30 14.03 6.77 15.49
C LEU A 30 13.87 5.94 16.78
N PRO A 31 12.99 6.36 17.70
CA PRO A 31 12.64 5.57 18.88
C PRO A 31 12.15 4.16 18.52
N GLN A 32 12.45 3.18 19.38
CA GLN A 32 12.07 1.78 19.15
C GLN A 32 10.55 1.59 18.98
N THR A 33 9.74 2.36 19.70
CA THR A 33 8.28 2.38 19.57
C THR A 33 7.87 2.85 18.18
N THR A 34 8.43 3.97 17.69
CA THR A 34 8.19 4.51 16.35
C THR A 34 8.58 3.53 15.26
N ARG A 35 9.75 2.89 15.37
CA ARG A 35 10.17 1.84 14.42
C ARG A 35 9.20 0.67 14.37
N ARG A 36 8.65 0.27 15.52
CA ARG A 36 7.68 -0.83 15.64
C ARG A 36 6.35 -0.48 14.96
N TRP A 37 5.87 0.74 15.19
CA TRP A 37 4.69 1.27 14.50
C TRP A 37 4.89 1.36 13.00
N LEU A 38 6.03 1.90 12.53
CA LEU A 38 6.37 1.97 11.12
C LEU A 38 6.45 0.59 10.45
N ARG A 39 6.94 -0.43 11.17
CA ARG A 39 6.96 -1.81 10.67
C ARG A 39 5.54 -2.39 10.55
N LEU A 40 4.70 -2.15 11.55
CA LEU A 40 3.30 -2.57 11.57
C LEU A 40 2.49 -1.88 10.46
N SER A 41 2.60 -0.56 10.31
CA SER A 41 1.90 0.19 9.27
C SER A 41 2.37 -0.21 7.88
N SER A 42 3.68 -0.46 7.68
CA SER A 42 4.19 -0.99 6.42
C SER A 42 3.58 -2.36 6.09
N PHE A 43 3.51 -3.27 7.08
CA PHE A 43 2.91 -4.59 6.89
C PHE A 43 1.42 -4.52 6.57
N VAL A 44 0.67 -3.66 7.27
CA VAL A 44 -0.76 -3.44 7.01
C VAL A 44 -0.98 -2.84 5.62
N LEU A 45 -0.17 -1.86 5.21
CA LEU A 45 -0.24 -1.27 3.88
C LEU A 45 0.07 -2.30 2.79
N ALA A 46 1.06 -3.17 3.00
CA ALA A 46 1.38 -4.25 2.06
C ALA A 46 0.21 -5.23 1.91
N LEU A 47 -0.48 -5.58 2.99
CA LEU A 47 -1.69 -6.41 2.93
C LEU A 47 -2.83 -5.71 2.18
N ALA A 48 -3.01 -4.41 2.38
CA ALA A 48 -4.02 -3.63 1.66
C ALA A 48 -3.74 -3.58 0.15
N ILE A 49 -2.48 -3.37 -0.24
CA ILE A 49 -2.04 -3.40 -1.65
C ILE A 49 -2.30 -4.79 -2.25
N LEU A 50 -1.93 -5.87 -1.55
CA LEU A 50 -2.18 -7.23 -2.02
C LEU A 50 -3.68 -7.51 -2.19
N ALA A 51 -4.51 -7.12 -1.22
CA ALA A 51 -5.96 -7.30 -1.31
C ALA A 51 -6.56 -6.51 -2.48
N LEU A 52 -6.12 -5.26 -2.68
CA LEU A 52 -6.53 -4.43 -3.81
C LEU A 52 -6.11 -5.05 -5.15
N THR A 53 -4.88 -5.57 -5.23
CA THR A 53 -4.35 -6.23 -6.43
C THR A 53 -5.16 -7.49 -6.77
N VAL A 54 -5.48 -8.32 -5.76
CA VAL A 54 -6.31 -9.52 -5.95
C VAL A 54 -7.72 -9.14 -6.39
N TRP A 55 -8.30 -8.09 -5.80
CA TRP A 55 -9.61 -7.59 -6.19
C TRP A 55 -9.62 -7.10 -7.65
N LEU A 56 -8.57 -6.40 -8.07
CA LEU A 56 -8.40 -5.93 -9.45
C LEU A 56 -8.26 -7.06 -10.46
N LEU A 57 -7.56 -8.14 -10.08
CA LEU A 57 -7.41 -9.34 -10.90
C LEU A 57 -8.76 -10.07 -11.06
N TRP A 58 -9.61 -10.04 -10.03
CA TRP A 58 -10.94 -10.67 -10.07
C TRP A 58 -11.98 -9.83 -10.82
N HIS A 59 -11.86 -8.50 -10.75
CA HIS A 59 -12.73 -7.54 -11.41
C HIS A 59 -11.89 -6.65 -12.34
N PRO A 60 -11.56 -7.13 -13.57
CA PRO A 60 -10.77 -6.35 -14.52
C PRO A 60 -11.45 -5.01 -14.78
N LEU A 61 -10.63 -3.97 -15.00
CA LEU A 61 -10.96 -2.53 -15.10
C LEU A 61 -12.04 -2.13 -16.14
N GLN A 62 -12.69 -3.10 -16.77
CA GLN A 62 -13.78 -2.92 -17.71
C GLN A 62 -15.10 -2.78 -16.94
N VAL A 63 -15.47 -1.51 -16.69
CA VAL A 63 -16.88 -1.16 -16.49
C VAL A 63 -17.50 -1.13 -17.89
N ASN A 64 -18.48 -2.01 -18.13
CA ASN A 64 -19.31 -1.95 -19.34
C ASN A 64 -20.10 -0.64 -19.34
#